data_AF-A0A9Q0I1H4-F1
#
_entry.id   AF-A0A9Q0I1H4-F1
#
_cell.length_a   1.000
_cell.length_b   1.000
_cell.length_c   1.000
_cell.angle_alpha   90.00
_cell.angle_beta   90.00
_cell.angle_gamma   90.00
#
_symmetry.space_group_name_H-M   'P 1'
#
loop_
_entity.id
_entity.type
_entity.pdbx_description
1 polymer ?
#
loop_
_entity_poly.entity_id
_entity_poly.type
_entity_poly.pdbx_seq_one_letter_code
_entity_poly.pdbx_strand_id
1 'polypeptide(L)'
;MGAGLSRPIPVQWGIRQGCPISGQLYSLAIESLLCRLRSKLSGLSLPASCGLERPPTLSAYADDVSIFVSSQRDVQCLQDTLSLYERASAARVNWREQVVPSLPGGLQWETEGLKVLGVFLGTETFKAKNWERAKEKVCARLSKWKLLLPQMSYRGRVLVANTLVASTLWHRLMALTPPRNLMEDIQQEIVDFSWSCRHWVRAAAPYLPLAEGGQGLISIQSKIASFRLRTVSRLLYDCGPS
;
A
#
# COMPACT_ATOMS: atom_id res chain seq x y z
N MET A 1 -24.43 -26.26 3.13
CA MET A 1 -25.71 -26.58 3.79
C MET A 1 -25.72 -25.88 5.14
N GLY A 2 -26.61 -24.91 5.36
CA GLY A 2 -26.66 -24.18 6.62
C GLY A 2 -27.45 -22.89 6.49
N ALA A 3 -28.78 -22.99 6.42
CA ALA A 3 -29.71 -21.87 6.62
C ALA A 3 -31.15 -22.42 6.59
N GLY A 4 -31.72 -22.73 7.75
CA GLY A 4 -33.10 -23.25 7.83
C GLY A 4 -33.82 -22.96 9.14
N LEU A 5 -33.29 -22.06 9.99
CA LEU A 5 -33.83 -21.83 11.34
C LEU A 5 -34.49 -20.45 11.52
N SER A 6 -34.51 -19.59 10.50
CA SER A 6 -35.20 -18.29 10.56
C SER A 6 -35.80 -17.90 9.20
N ARG A 7 -36.85 -17.06 9.22
CA ARG A 7 -37.42 -16.46 8.01
C ARG A 7 -36.32 -15.63 7.30
N PRO A 8 -36.24 -15.68 5.96
CA PRO A 8 -35.24 -14.92 5.23
C PRO A 8 -35.46 -13.43 5.47
N ILE A 9 -34.42 -12.76 5.97
CA ILE A 9 -34.41 -11.30 6.15
C ILE A 9 -34.05 -10.70 4.78
N PRO A 10 -34.96 -9.95 4.13
CA PRO A 10 -34.66 -9.34 2.83
C PRO A 10 -33.63 -8.23 3.03
N VAL A 11 -32.50 -8.34 2.34
CA VAL A 11 -31.52 -7.25 2.25
C VAL A 11 -32.04 -6.31 1.17
N GLN A 12 -32.58 -5.17 1.58
CA GLN A 12 -33.11 -4.17 0.66
C GLN A 12 -31.98 -3.37 0.01
N TRP A 13 -30.93 -3.02 0.77
CA TRP A 13 -29.79 -2.24 0.32
C TRP A 13 -28.46 -2.91 0.70
N GLY A 14 -27.49 -2.81 -0.19
CA GLY A 14 -26.15 -3.36 -0.01
C GLY A 14 -25.97 -4.79 -0.52
N ILE A 15 -24.71 -5.16 -0.76
CA ILE A 15 -24.31 -6.48 -1.25
C ILE A 15 -23.60 -7.22 -0.11
N ARG A 16 -23.82 -8.52 0.00
CA ARG A 16 -23.15 -9.35 1.03
C ARG A 16 -21.63 -9.36 0.82
N GLN A 17 -20.89 -9.19 1.92
CA GLN A 17 -19.44 -9.37 1.92
C GLN A 17 -19.08 -10.81 1.53
N GLY A 18 -18.07 -10.97 0.68
CA GLY A 18 -17.67 -12.28 0.13
C GLY A 18 -18.34 -12.66 -1.20
N CYS A 19 -19.27 -11.84 -1.71
CA CYS A 19 -19.78 -12.02 -3.08
C CYS A 19 -18.72 -11.56 -4.10
N PRO A 20 -18.36 -12.37 -5.12
CA PRO A 20 -17.29 -12.03 -6.07
C PRO A 20 -17.60 -10.80 -6.94
N ILE A 21 -18.88 -10.49 -7.18
CA ILE A 21 -19.30 -9.37 -8.04
C ILE A 21 -19.42 -8.04 -7.29
N SER A 22 -19.37 -8.06 -5.95
CA SER A 22 -19.64 -6.86 -5.13
C SER A 22 -18.65 -5.73 -5.41
N GLY A 23 -17.36 -6.06 -5.57
CA GLY A 23 -16.32 -5.08 -5.87
C GLY A 23 -16.53 -4.37 -7.20
N GLN A 24 -16.92 -5.11 -8.25
CA GLN A 24 -17.16 -4.52 -9.57
C GLN A 24 -18.39 -3.61 -9.58
N LEU A 25 -19.48 -4.04 -8.93
CA LEU A 25 -20.68 -3.22 -8.80
C LEU A 25 -20.41 -1.95 -8.00
N TYR A 26 -19.59 -2.05 -6.95
CA TYR A 26 -19.16 -0.87 -6.19
C TYR A 26 -18.34 0.09 -7.05
N SER A 27 -17.37 -0.42 -7.83
CA SER A 27 -16.60 0.39 -8.78
C SER A 27 -17.48 1.13 -9.78
N LEU A 28 -18.51 0.47 -10.32
CA LEU A 28 -19.46 1.09 -11.25
C LEU A 28 -20.30 2.18 -10.57
N ALA A 29 -20.76 1.94 -9.33
CA ALA A 29 -21.56 2.91 -8.60
C ALA A 29 -20.76 4.19 -8.29
N ILE A 30 -19.54 4.05 -7.78
CA ILE A 30 -18.69 5.19 -7.41
C ILE A 30 -18.14 5.95 -8.63
N GLU A 31 -18.04 5.31 -9.80
CA GLU A 31 -17.48 5.94 -11.00
C GLU A 31 -18.23 7.21 -11.42
N SER A 32 -19.56 7.24 -11.21
CA SER A 32 -20.37 8.44 -11.48
C SER A 32 -19.91 9.66 -10.68
N LEU A 33 -19.53 9.46 -9.41
CA LEU A 33 -18.94 10.48 -8.55
C LEU A 33 -17.54 10.85 -9.03
N LEU A 34 -16.69 9.86 -9.32
CA LEU A 34 -15.31 10.07 -9.74
C LEU A 34 -15.21 10.85 -11.07
N CYS A 35 -16.03 10.51 -12.06
CA CYS A 35 -16.12 11.23 -13.33
C CYS A 35 -16.48 12.71 -13.11
N ARG A 36 -17.45 12.99 -12.23
CA ARG A 36 -17.87 14.35 -11.94
C ARG A 36 -16.76 15.16 -11.26
N LEU A 37 -16.07 14.56 -10.29
CA LEU A 37 -14.93 15.17 -9.62
C LEU A 37 -13.78 15.47 -10.59
N ARG A 38 -13.42 14.52 -11.48
CA ARG A 38 -12.39 14.72 -12.51
C ARG A 38 -12.72 15.87 -13.47
N SER A 39 -14.01 16.07 -13.78
CA SER A 39 -14.44 17.13 -14.69
C SER A 39 -14.47 18.53 -14.07
N LYS A 40 -14.60 18.61 -12.75
CA LYS A 40 -14.88 19.86 -12.03
C LYS A 40 -13.69 20.40 -11.25
N LEU A 41 -12.79 19.52 -10.81
CA LEU A 41 -11.64 19.90 -9.99
C LEU A 41 -10.47 20.34 -10.88
N SER A 42 -9.81 21.41 -10.44
CA SER A 42 -8.61 21.94 -11.09
C SER A 42 -7.41 20.99 -10.95
N GLY A 43 -7.37 20.19 -9.88
CA GLY A 43 -6.31 19.22 -9.59
C GLY A 43 -5.06 19.83 -8.96
N LEU A 44 -4.04 19.00 -8.73
CA LEU A 44 -2.76 19.44 -8.18
C LEU A 44 -1.82 19.96 -9.29
N SER A 45 -1.46 21.24 -9.24
CA SER A 45 -0.44 21.80 -10.13
C SER A 45 0.95 21.27 -9.76
N LEU A 46 1.41 20.25 -10.50
CA LEU A 46 2.78 19.77 -10.40
C LEU A 46 3.69 20.60 -11.33
N PRO A 47 4.99 20.73 -11.00
CA PRO A 47 5.95 21.39 -11.88
C PRO A 47 5.92 20.79 -13.30
N ALA A 48 6.03 21.63 -14.33
CA ALA A 48 5.96 21.22 -15.74
C ALA A 48 6.99 20.15 -16.14
N SER A 49 8.04 19.94 -15.33
CA SER A 49 9.04 18.88 -15.48
C SER A 49 8.51 17.45 -15.24
N CYS A 50 7.29 17.28 -14.72
CA CYS A 50 6.70 15.97 -14.46
C CYS A 50 6.04 15.31 -15.68
N GLY A 51 6.00 15.96 -16.86
CA GLY A 51 5.51 15.34 -18.11
C GLY A 51 4.05 14.86 -18.07
N LEU A 52 3.26 15.32 -17.11
CA LEU A 52 1.90 14.85 -16.91
C LEU A 52 0.92 15.73 -17.70
N GLU A 53 0.23 15.16 -18.69
CA GLU A 53 -0.69 15.90 -19.56
C GLU A 53 -1.88 16.53 -18.82
N ARG A 54 -2.25 15.98 -17.66
CA ARG A 54 -3.32 16.49 -16.81
C ARG A 54 -2.91 16.45 -15.35
N PRO A 55 -3.25 17.49 -14.55
CA PRO A 55 -2.98 17.49 -13.12
C PRO A 55 -3.73 16.33 -12.44
N PRO A 56 -3.12 15.61 -11.49
CA PRO A 56 -3.80 14.55 -10.77
C PRO A 56 -4.88 15.19 -9.87
N THR A 57 -6.14 14.83 -10.12
CA THR A 57 -7.30 15.38 -9.40
C THR A 57 -7.78 14.46 -8.28
N LEU A 58 -7.70 13.15 -8.47
CA LEU A 58 -8.12 12.16 -7.47
C LEU A 58 -7.36 10.84 -7.61
N SER A 59 -7.31 10.09 -6.51
CA SER A 59 -6.85 8.71 -6.43
C SER A 59 -7.88 7.90 -5.67
N ALA A 60 -8.48 6.90 -6.31
CA ALA A 60 -9.49 6.04 -5.70
C ALA A 60 -8.99 4.59 -5.67
N TYR A 61 -9.04 3.96 -4.50
CA TYR A 61 -8.73 2.56 -4.31
C TYR A 61 -9.82 1.91 -3.46
N ALA A 62 -10.71 1.16 -4.12
CA ALA A 62 -11.94 0.67 -3.51
C ALA A 62 -12.70 1.84 -2.83
N ASP A 63 -12.98 1.74 -1.54
CA ASP A 63 -13.66 2.74 -0.73
C ASP A 63 -12.78 3.91 -0.27
N ASP A 64 -11.45 3.75 -0.33
CA ASP A 64 -10.51 4.81 0.00
C ASP A 64 -10.33 5.77 -1.19
N VAL A 65 -11.02 6.92 -1.13
CA VAL A 65 -10.90 7.99 -2.14
C VAL A 65 -10.12 9.17 -1.57
N SER A 66 -8.97 9.47 -2.19
CA SER A 66 -8.16 10.66 -1.94
C SER A 66 -8.40 11.70 -3.03
N ILE A 67 -8.75 12.92 -2.64
CA ILE A 67 -9.07 14.01 -3.57
C ILE A 67 -8.03 15.12 -3.39
N PHE A 68 -7.44 15.57 -4.49
CA PHE A 68 -6.45 16.64 -4.49
C PHE A 68 -7.13 17.96 -4.83
N VAL A 69 -6.97 18.94 -3.93
CA VAL A 69 -7.67 20.23 -3.98
C VAL A 69 -6.60 21.33 -3.93
N SER A 70 -6.71 22.31 -4.83
CA SER A 70 -5.74 23.41 -4.94
C SER A 70 -6.27 24.76 -4.46
N SER A 71 -7.60 24.95 -4.51
CA SER A 71 -8.24 26.23 -4.23
C SER A 71 -9.51 26.09 -3.39
N GLN A 72 -9.92 27.17 -2.72
CA GLN A 72 -11.20 27.19 -1.99
C GLN A 72 -12.42 26.95 -2.91
N ARG A 73 -12.30 27.28 -4.21
CA ARG A 73 -13.33 26.98 -5.21
C ARG A 73 -13.46 25.47 -5.45
N ASP A 74 -12.34 24.75 -5.51
CA ASP A 74 -12.33 23.29 -5.61
C ASP A 74 -13.01 22.65 -4.37
N VAL A 75 -12.77 23.22 -3.19
CA VAL A 75 -13.42 22.79 -1.93
C VAL A 75 -14.94 22.94 -1.99
N GLN A 76 -15.43 24.10 -2.44
CA GLN A 76 -16.87 24.34 -2.60
C GLN A 76 -17.48 23.41 -3.64
N CYS A 77 -16.81 23.24 -4.79
CA CYS A 77 -17.29 22.34 -5.83
C CYS A 77 -17.31 20.86 -5.38
N LEU A 78 -16.37 20.47 -4.52
CA LEU A 78 -16.36 19.15 -3.88
C LEU A 78 -17.59 18.97 -2.98
N GLN A 79 -17.90 19.94 -2.12
CA GLN A 79 -19.09 19.92 -1.27
C GLN A 79 -20.39 19.80 -2.08
N ASP A 80 -20.53 20.59 -3.14
CA ASP A 80 -21.70 20.56 -4.01
C ASP A 80 -21.86 19.21 -4.73
N THR A 81 -20.73 18.62 -5.13
CA THR A 81 -20.71 17.32 -5.81
C THR A 81 -21.05 16.18 -4.84
N LEU A 82 -20.49 16.21 -3.63
CA LEU A 82 -20.80 15.23 -2.59
C LEU A 82 -22.26 15.33 -2.17
N SER A 83 -22.78 16.52 -1.88
CA SER A 83 -24.18 16.69 -1.49
C SER A 83 -25.18 16.26 -2.58
N LEU A 84 -24.84 16.43 -3.87
CA LEU A 84 -25.64 15.87 -4.95
C LEU A 84 -25.57 14.34 -4.96
N TYR A 85 -24.38 13.76 -4.79
CA TYR A 85 -24.20 12.32 -4.78
C TYR A 85 -24.87 11.65 -3.58
N GLU A 86 -24.81 12.26 -2.38
CA GLU A 86 -25.49 11.78 -1.18
C GLU A 86 -27.02 11.74 -1.39
N ARG A 87 -27.59 12.78 -2.03
CA ARG A 87 -29.01 12.81 -2.39
C ARG A 87 -29.40 11.75 -3.43
N ALA A 88 -28.51 11.46 -4.38
CA ALA A 88 -28.79 10.51 -5.45
C ALA A 88 -28.57 9.03 -5.04
N SER A 89 -27.58 8.76 -4.19
CA SER A 89 -27.14 7.39 -3.86
C SER A 89 -27.54 6.93 -2.46
N ALA A 90 -28.07 7.83 -1.62
CA ALA A 90 -28.27 7.63 -0.18
C ALA A 90 -27.00 7.23 0.60
N ALA A 91 -25.82 7.27 -0.05
CA ALA A 91 -24.54 7.10 0.62
C ALA A 91 -24.27 8.33 1.49
N ARG A 92 -23.67 8.12 2.66
CA ARG A 92 -23.26 9.19 3.56
C ARG A 92 -21.75 9.25 3.64
N VAL A 93 -21.19 10.43 3.47
CA VAL A 93 -19.76 10.66 3.70
C VAL A 93 -19.52 10.68 5.20
N ASN A 94 -18.58 9.86 5.66
CA ASN A 94 -18.17 9.85 7.06
C ASN A 94 -17.03 10.84 7.27
N TRP A 95 -17.37 12.03 7.76
CA TRP A 95 -16.39 13.04 8.15
C TRP A 95 -15.83 12.69 9.53
N ARG A 96 -14.67 12.04 9.58
CA ARG A 96 -13.93 11.85 10.84
C ARG A 96 -13.00 13.04 11.08
N GLU A 97 -13.08 13.56 12.30
CA GLU A 97 -12.31 14.66 12.87
C GLU A 97 -12.81 16.07 12.51
N GLN A 98 -13.71 16.55 13.38
CA GLN A 98 -14.12 17.93 13.50
C GLN A 98 -13.15 18.63 14.46
N VAL A 99 -12.67 19.84 14.11
CA VAL A 99 -12.51 21.02 15.00
C VAL A 99 -11.89 22.18 14.16
N VAL A 100 -12.68 23.24 13.93
CA VAL A 100 -12.33 24.65 13.54
C VAL A 100 -12.30 24.98 12.01
N PRO A 101 -12.73 26.20 11.57
CA PRO A 101 -13.46 26.37 10.31
C PRO A 101 -12.57 26.81 9.13
N SER A 102 -12.72 26.13 7.99
CA SER A 102 -12.40 26.61 6.63
C SER A 102 -12.54 25.50 5.58
N LEU A 103 -12.42 24.24 6.02
CA LEU A 103 -12.66 23.04 5.23
C LEU A 103 -14.07 22.44 5.51
N PRO A 104 -14.68 21.75 4.53
CA PRO A 104 -15.95 21.04 4.71
C PRO A 104 -15.92 20.15 5.94
N GLY A 105 -17.00 20.16 6.73
CA GLY A 105 -17.16 19.21 7.82
C GLY A 105 -16.21 19.40 9.01
N GLY A 106 -15.48 20.52 9.09
CA GLY A 106 -14.58 20.81 10.23
C GLY A 106 -13.23 20.10 10.18
N LEU A 107 -12.81 19.66 8.99
CA LEU A 107 -11.50 19.03 8.74
C LEU A 107 -10.34 19.98 9.10
N GLN A 108 -9.30 19.42 9.73
CA GLN A 108 -8.06 20.14 10.02
C GLN A 108 -7.02 19.94 8.91
N TRP A 109 -6.23 20.97 8.65
CA TRP A 109 -5.02 20.82 7.85
C TRP A 109 -3.98 20.08 8.69
N GLU A 110 -3.75 18.81 8.38
CA GLU A 110 -2.65 18.04 8.98
C GLU A 110 -1.35 18.40 8.26
N THR A 111 -0.44 19.06 8.98
CA THR A 111 0.86 19.51 8.43
C THR A 111 1.94 18.44 8.56
N GLU A 112 1.76 17.45 9.43
CA GLU A 112 2.77 16.42 9.71
C GLU A 112 2.90 15.41 8.58
N GLY A 113 1.77 14.97 8.02
CA GLY A 113 1.75 13.99 6.95
C GLY A 113 0.37 13.39 6.70
N LEU A 114 0.30 12.50 5.72
CA LEU A 114 -0.91 11.80 5.29
C LEU A 114 -0.65 10.29 5.23
N LYS A 115 -1.56 9.50 5.78
CA LYS A 115 -1.51 8.03 5.64
C LYS A 115 -2.38 7.59 4.47
N VAL A 116 -1.76 7.08 3.40
CA VAL A 116 -2.45 6.58 2.20
C VAL A 116 -2.12 5.11 2.01
N LEU A 117 -3.14 4.24 1.91
CA LEU A 117 -2.97 2.79 1.66
C LEU A 117 -1.99 2.10 2.63
N GLY A 118 -1.97 2.54 3.88
CA GLY A 118 -1.09 2.01 4.93
C GLY A 118 0.36 2.51 4.87
N VAL A 119 0.65 3.51 4.05
CA VAL A 119 1.94 4.20 3.94
C VAL A 119 1.81 5.63 4.45
N PHE A 120 2.68 6.02 5.37
CA PHE A 120 2.78 7.36 5.94
C PHE A 120 3.67 8.25 5.06
N LEU A 121 3.12 9.32 4.52
CA LEU A 121 3.80 10.31 3.68
C LEU A 121 3.85 11.64 4.42
N GLY A 122 4.85 12.50 4.18
CA GLY A 122 4.95 13.81 4.84
C GLY A 122 6.35 14.08 5.39
N THR A 123 6.40 14.59 6.61
CA THR A 123 7.63 14.94 7.33
C THR A 123 8.49 13.70 7.59
N GLU A 124 9.80 13.84 7.71
CA GLU A 124 10.72 12.71 7.96
C GLU A 124 10.37 11.94 9.25
N THR A 125 9.91 12.63 10.28
CA THR A 125 9.39 12.03 11.53
C THR A 125 8.16 11.14 11.27
N PHE A 126 7.25 11.60 10.41
CA PHE A 126 6.04 10.87 10.04
C PHE A 126 6.37 9.68 9.14
N LYS A 127 7.32 9.83 8.20
CA LYS A 127 7.82 8.73 7.37
C LYS A 127 8.52 7.65 8.21
N ALA A 128 9.17 8.00 9.31
CA ALA A 128 9.81 7.04 10.21
C ALA A 128 8.80 6.03 10.79
N LYS A 129 7.55 6.44 11.02
CA LYS A 129 6.44 5.55 11.46
C LYS A 129 6.18 4.39 10.51
N ASN A 130 6.54 4.49 9.22
CA ASN A 130 6.44 3.36 8.29
C ASN A 130 7.31 2.18 8.68
N TRP A 131 8.49 2.47 9.21
CA TRP A 131 9.52 1.50 9.55
C TRP A 131 9.43 1.04 11.00
N GLU A 132 8.68 1.78 11.83
CA GLU A 132 8.34 1.38 13.18
C GLU A 132 7.68 0.00 13.17
N ARG A 133 8.19 -0.89 14.04
CA ARG A 133 7.77 -2.30 14.16
C ARG A 133 7.95 -3.15 12.90
N ALA A 134 8.63 -2.68 11.85
CA ALA A 134 8.88 -3.48 10.65
C ALA A 134 9.73 -4.72 10.99
N LYS A 135 10.82 -4.52 11.75
CA LYS A 135 11.67 -5.61 12.26
C LYS A 135 10.87 -6.56 13.14
N GLU A 136 10.14 -6.04 14.13
CA GLU A 136 9.29 -6.84 15.03
C GLU A 136 8.29 -7.73 14.27
N LYS A 137 7.62 -7.19 13.25
CA LYS A 137 6.68 -7.97 12.42
C LYS A 137 7.37 -9.09 11.66
N VAL A 138 8.56 -8.85 11.12
CA VAL A 138 9.35 -9.88 10.43
C VAL A 138 9.81 -10.94 11.43
N CYS A 139 10.41 -10.54 12.54
CA CYS A 139 10.85 -11.45 13.60
C CYS A 139 9.69 -12.27 14.18
N ALA A 140 8.52 -11.66 14.40
CA ALA A 140 7.33 -12.36 14.89
C ALA A 140 6.74 -13.34 13.88
N ARG A 141 6.90 -13.10 12.58
CA ARG A 141 6.53 -14.08 11.55
C ARG A 141 7.55 -15.20 11.47
N LEU A 142 8.85 -14.89 11.51
CA LEU A 142 9.93 -15.88 11.50
C LEU A 142 9.87 -16.79 12.73
N SER A 143 9.57 -16.25 13.92
CA SER A 143 9.48 -17.02 15.17
C SER A 143 8.44 -18.14 15.11
N LYS A 144 7.32 -17.93 14.41
CA LYS A 144 6.30 -18.98 14.20
C LYS A 144 6.84 -20.19 13.45
N TRP A 145 7.78 -19.95 12.53
CA TRP A 145 8.43 -21.02 11.76
C TRP A 145 9.66 -21.60 12.48
N LYS A 146 10.17 -20.95 13.54
CA LYS A 146 11.32 -21.46 14.31
C LYS A 146 11.06 -22.84 14.90
N LEU A 147 9.83 -23.11 15.33
CA LEU A 147 9.44 -24.42 15.88
C LEU A 147 9.50 -25.55 14.84
N LEU A 148 9.29 -25.23 13.56
CA LEU A 148 9.32 -26.20 12.46
C LEU A 148 10.71 -26.31 11.81
N LEU A 149 11.67 -25.46 12.19
CA LEU A 149 13.04 -25.48 11.63
C LEU A 149 13.70 -26.87 11.64
N PRO A 150 13.60 -27.68 12.72
CA PRO A 150 14.24 -29.01 12.74
C PRO A 150 13.72 -29.96 11.66
N GLN A 151 12.48 -29.76 11.19
CA GLN A 151 11.83 -30.61 10.19
C GLN A 151 11.98 -30.06 8.76
N MET A 152 12.52 -28.85 8.61
CA MET A 152 12.65 -28.17 7.31
C MET A 152 14.07 -28.30 6.74
N SER A 153 14.14 -28.68 5.46
CA SER A 153 15.38 -28.58 4.68
C SER A 153 15.84 -27.13 4.54
N TYR A 154 17.14 -26.91 4.34
CA TYR A 154 17.70 -25.56 4.09
C TYR A 154 16.98 -24.83 2.95
N ARG A 155 16.63 -25.55 1.87
CA ARG A 155 15.84 -25.01 0.76
C ARG A 155 14.45 -24.55 1.19
N GLY A 156 13.76 -25.36 2.02
CA GLY A 156 12.45 -24.98 2.57
C GLY A 156 12.52 -23.74 3.45
N ARG A 157 13.57 -23.61 4.25
CA ARG A 157 13.79 -22.42 5.10
C ARG A 157 14.00 -21.16 4.28
N VAL A 158 14.80 -21.25 3.21
CA VAL A 158 15.05 -20.13 2.29
C VAL A 158 13.78 -19.74 1.54
N LEU A 159 12.98 -20.72 1.09
CA LEU A 159 11.68 -20.47 0.46
C LEU A 159 10.73 -19.73 1.41
N VAL A 160 10.62 -20.18 2.66
CA VAL A 160 9.80 -19.52 3.68
C VAL A 160 10.29 -18.11 3.96
N ALA A 161 11.61 -17.92 4.14
CA ALA A 161 12.19 -16.61 4.36
C ALA A 161 11.89 -15.64 3.20
N ASN A 162 12.16 -16.06 1.96
CA ASN A 162 11.87 -15.27 0.76
C ASN A 162 10.38 -14.89 0.67
N THR A 163 9.48 -15.84 0.94
CA THR A 163 8.02 -15.60 0.88
C THR A 163 7.52 -14.68 2.01
N LEU A 164 8.09 -14.81 3.21
CA LEU A 164 7.73 -13.96 4.34
C LEU A 164 8.20 -12.52 4.14
N VAL A 165 9.45 -12.34 3.68
CA VAL A 165 10.02 -11.04 3.33
C VAL A 165 9.21 -10.39 2.22
N ALA A 166 8.84 -11.19 1.21
CA ALA A 166 7.98 -10.76 0.13
C ALA A 166 6.67 -10.14 0.60
N SER A 167 5.96 -10.90 1.42
CA SER A 167 4.62 -10.55 1.91
C SER A 167 4.61 -9.35 2.86
N THR A 168 5.74 -8.99 3.47
CA THR A 168 5.81 -7.96 4.52
C THR A 168 6.47 -6.67 4.06
N LEU A 169 7.58 -6.76 3.31
CA LEU A 169 8.46 -5.62 3.06
C LEU A 169 8.34 -5.07 1.65
N TRP A 170 8.06 -5.90 0.63
CA TRP A 170 8.13 -5.45 -0.77
C TRP A 170 7.19 -4.30 -1.08
N HIS A 171 5.95 -4.32 -0.59
CA HIS A 171 5.00 -3.22 -0.80
C HIS A 171 5.57 -1.87 -0.35
N ARG A 172 6.23 -1.84 0.82
CA ARG A 172 6.84 -0.63 1.39
C ARG A 172 8.12 -0.24 0.67
N LEU A 173 8.96 -1.21 0.34
CA LEU A 173 10.25 -0.99 -0.35
C LEU A 173 10.08 -0.51 -1.80
N MET A 174 8.94 -0.78 -2.43
CA MET A 174 8.64 -0.22 -3.76
C MET A 174 8.34 1.28 -3.70
N ALA A 175 7.72 1.76 -2.61
CA ALA A 175 7.27 3.14 -2.49
C ALA A 175 8.22 4.05 -1.67
N LEU A 176 8.96 3.48 -0.72
CA LEU A 176 9.75 4.24 0.25
C LEU A 176 11.22 3.85 0.23
N THR A 177 12.08 4.80 0.59
CA THR A 177 13.49 4.53 0.88
C THR A 177 13.62 4.04 2.32
N PRO A 178 14.13 2.82 2.55
CA PRO A 178 14.33 2.32 3.90
C PRO A 178 15.62 2.86 4.53
N PRO A 179 15.67 2.97 5.87
CA PRO A 179 16.90 3.21 6.59
C PRO A 179 17.83 1.99 6.46
N ARG A 180 19.11 2.23 6.12
CA ARG A 180 20.09 1.16 5.82
C ARG A 180 20.28 0.20 6.99
N ASN A 181 20.47 0.75 8.19
CA ASN A 181 20.69 -0.03 9.42
C ASN A 181 19.56 -1.04 9.67
N LEU A 182 18.30 -0.64 9.45
CA LEU A 182 17.15 -1.52 9.64
C LEU A 182 17.12 -2.67 8.62
N MET A 183 17.51 -2.40 7.38
CA MET A 183 17.53 -3.42 6.33
C MET A 183 18.64 -4.44 6.57
N GLU A 184 19.78 -3.98 7.08
CA GLU A 184 20.92 -4.82 7.47
C GLU A 184 20.55 -5.73 8.64
N ASP A 185 19.94 -5.17 9.68
CA ASP A 185 19.39 -5.92 10.82
C ASP A 185 18.42 -7.01 10.37
N ILE A 186 17.46 -6.67 9.50
CA ILE A 186 16.48 -7.63 9.00
C ILE A 186 17.16 -8.69 8.13
N GLN A 187 18.15 -8.31 7.31
CA GLN A 187 18.91 -9.23 6.49
C GLN A 187 19.67 -10.25 7.36
N GLN A 188 20.26 -9.81 8.46
CA GLN A 188 20.94 -10.68 9.42
C GLN A 188 19.97 -11.70 10.03
N GLU A 189 18.80 -11.26 10.52
CA GLU A 189 17.77 -12.15 11.07
C GLU A 189 17.30 -13.22 10.06
N ILE A 190 17.21 -12.86 8.78
CA ILE A 190 16.85 -13.80 7.70
C ILE A 190 17.96 -14.83 7.46
N VAL A 191 19.22 -14.38 7.42
CA VAL A 191 20.37 -15.26 7.25
C VAL A 191 20.46 -16.22 8.44
N ASP A 192 20.31 -15.71 9.66
CA ASP A 192 20.32 -16.51 10.89
C ASP A 192 19.21 -17.55 10.92
N PHE A 193 17.99 -17.18 10.50
CA PHE A 193 16.88 -18.11 10.35
C PHE A 193 17.20 -19.22 9.34
N SER A 194 17.78 -18.87 8.19
CA SER A 194 18.10 -19.85 7.14
C SER A 194 19.17 -20.85 7.62
N TRP A 195 20.22 -20.36 8.28
CA TRP A 195 21.41 -21.12 8.65
C TRP A 195 21.38 -21.66 10.08
N SER A 196 20.33 -21.37 10.86
CA SER A 196 20.26 -21.67 12.30
C SER A 196 21.50 -21.16 13.05
N CYS A 197 21.95 -19.95 12.71
CA CYS A 197 23.16 -19.31 13.25
C CYS A 197 24.49 -20.06 12.98
N ARG A 198 24.53 -20.98 11.98
CA ARG A 198 25.74 -21.73 11.61
C ARG A 198 26.39 -21.16 10.34
N HIS A 199 27.24 -20.14 10.48
CA HIS A 199 27.89 -19.45 9.35
C HIS A 199 29.13 -20.18 8.79
N TRP A 200 28.97 -21.42 8.30
CA TRP A 200 30.09 -22.22 7.80
C TRP A 200 30.49 -21.95 6.34
N VAL A 201 29.73 -21.11 5.64
CA VAL A 201 29.95 -20.78 4.22
C VAL A 201 30.07 -19.28 4.08
N ARG A 202 30.87 -18.80 3.11
CA ARG A 202 30.99 -17.39 2.76
C ARG A 202 29.60 -16.76 2.59
N ALA A 203 29.43 -15.55 3.15
CA ALA A 203 28.15 -14.84 3.18
C ALA A 203 27.51 -14.64 1.80
N ALA A 204 28.30 -14.64 0.71
CA ALA A 204 27.81 -14.50 -0.66
C ALA A 204 27.10 -15.77 -1.21
N ALA A 205 27.49 -16.96 -0.77
CA ALA A 205 27.00 -18.23 -1.30
C ALA A 205 25.48 -18.46 -1.18
N PRO A 206 24.79 -18.12 -0.07
CA PRO A 206 23.34 -18.31 0.02
C PRO A 206 22.56 -17.45 -0.98
N TYR A 207 23.10 -16.30 -1.41
CA TYR A 207 22.43 -15.38 -2.35
C TYR A 207 22.52 -15.83 -3.82
N LEU A 208 23.44 -16.74 -4.14
CA LEU A 208 23.62 -17.21 -5.52
C LEU A 208 22.40 -18.02 -6.00
N PRO A 209 22.10 -17.99 -7.31
CA PRO A 209 21.07 -18.83 -7.91
C PRO A 209 21.32 -20.32 -7.67
N LEU A 210 20.26 -21.14 -7.70
CA LEU A 210 20.39 -22.59 -7.57
C LEU A 210 21.26 -23.21 -8.67
N ALA A 211 21.26 -22.61 -9.87
CA ALA A 211 22.08 -23.05 -11.00
C ALA A 211 23.59 -22.94 -10.72
N GLU A 212 23.99 -22.00 -9.84
CA GLU A 212 25.39 -21.75 -9.47
C GLU A 212 25.76 -22.43 -8.14
N GLY A 213 24.91 -23.34 -7.64
CA GLY A 213 25.13 -24.05 -6.37
C GLY A 213 24.74 -23.25 -5.12
N GLY A 214 24.09 -22.09 -5.29
CA GLY A 214 23.55 -21.30 -4.18
C GLY A 214 22.19 -21.79 -3.68
N GLN A 215 21.61 -21.06 -2.72
CA GLN A 215 20.26 -21.36 -2.19
C GLN A 215 19.17 -20.43 -2.74
N GLY A 216 19.52 -19.37 -3.47
CA GLY A 216 18.57 -18.38 -3.95
C GLY A 216 17.95 -17.52 -2.83
N LEU A 217 18.67 -17.28 -1.74
CA LEU A 217 18.23 -16.34 -0.71
C LEU A 217 18.20 -14.93 -1.29
N ILE A 218 17.12 -14.19 -1.04
CA ILE A 218 17.00 -12.84 -1.58
C ILE A 218 17.81 -11.86 -0.73
N SER A 219 18.75 -11.16 -1.37
CA SER A 219 19.37 -9.96 -0.81
C SER A 219 18.38 -8.79 -0.87
N ILE A 220 18.01 -8.24 0.28
CA ILE A 220 17.08 -7.11 0.37
C ILE A 220 17.62 -5.90 -0.38
N GLN A 221 18.92 -5.60 -0.24
CA GLN A 221 19.57 -4.47 -0.92
C GLN A 221 19.50 -4.61 -2.44
N SER A 222 19.81 -5.80 -2.96
CA SER A 222 19.72 -6.09 -4.40
C SER A 222 18.28 -5.94 -4.91
N LYS A 223 17.30 -6.37 -4.11
CA LYS A 223 15.88 -6.24 -4.46
C LYS A 223 15.41 -4.79 -4.47
N ILE A 224 15.86 -3.96 -3.53
CA ILE A 224 15.59 -2.51 -3.51
C ILE A 224 16.15 -1.85 -4.77
N ALA A 225 17.40 -2.17 -5.14
CA ALA A 225 18.00 -1.66 -6.36
C ALA A 225 17.19 -2.05 -7.60
N SER A 226 16.74 -3.30 -7.68
CA SER A 226 15.86 -3.78 -8.75
C SER A 226 14.53 -3.02 -8.82
N PHE A 227 13.88 -2.75 -7.68
CA PHE A 227 12.66 -1.94 -7.65
C PHE A 227 12.90 -0.52 -8.15
N ARG A 228 14.00 0.11 -7.72
CA ARG A 228 14.37 1.47 -8.17
C ARG A 228 14.65 1.51 -9.67
N LEU A 229 15.41 0.55 -10.18
CA LEU A 229 15.68 0.44 -11.61
C LEU A 229 14.39 0.24 -12.41
N ARG A 230 13.45 -0.57 -11.92
CA ARG A 230 12.14 -0.72 -12.55
C ARG A 230 11.35 0.59 -12.57
N THR A 231 11.35 1.35 -11.48
CA THR A 231 10.68 2.65 -11.43
C THR A 231 11.33 3.64 -12.40
N VAL A 232 12.66 3.72 -12.42
CA VAL A 232 13.41 4.57 -13.36
C VAL A 232 13.11 4.16 -14.80
N SER A 233 13.14 2.87 -15.12
CA SER A 233 12.81 2.35 -16.44
C SER A 233 11.39 2.75 -16.87
N ARG A 234 10.39 2.63 -15.99
CA ARG A 234 9.03 3.10 -16.29
C ARG A 234 8.99 4.60 -16.57
N LEU A 235 9.64 5.41 -15.73
CA LEU A 235 9.66 6.86 -15.90
C LEU A 235 10.37 7.29 -17.19
N LEU A 236 11.39 6.55 -17.63
CA LEU A 236 12.16 6.89 -18.83
C LEU A 236 11.54 6.35 -20.13
N TYR A 237 10.92 5.16 -20.10
CA TYR A 237 10.46 4.46 -21.30
C TYR A 237 8.94 4.40 -21.46
N ASP A 238 8.15 4.42 -20.36
CA ASP A 238 6.68 4.39 -20.44
C ASP A 238 6.06 5.81 -20.46
N CYS A 239 6.85 6.86 -20.27
CA CYS A 239 6.44 8.27 -20.43
C CYS A 239 6.83 8.87 -21.79
N GLY A 240 6.97 8.04 -22.83
CA GLY A 240 7.07 8.54 -24.21
C GLY A 240 5.71 9.07 -24.68
N PRO A 241 5.68 10.14 -25.52
CA PRO A 241 4.42 10.69 -26.02
C PRO A 241 3.72 9.64 -26.90
N SER A 242 2.49 9.28 -26.54
CA SER A 242 1.55 8.57 -27.42
C SER A 242 0.68 9.56 -28.16
#